data_AF-G7ESH7-F1
#
_entry.id   AF-G7ESH7-F1
#
_cell.length_a   1.000
_cell.length_b   1.000
_cell.length_c   1.000
_cell.angle_alpha   90.00
_cell.angle_beta   90.00
_cell.angle_gamma   90.00
#
_symmetry.space_group_name_H-M   'P 1'
#
loop_
_entity.id
_entity.type
_entity.pdbx_description
1 polymer ?
#
loop_
_entity_poly.entity_id
_entity_poly.type
_entity_poly.pdbx_seq_one_letter_code
_entity_poly.pdbx_strand_id
1 'polypeptide(L)'
;MHPQNKPLDKGRVACIAEKYQQGNTTKNRYATLGRATKWPSNNQGGTDSVEIELDTMPINHQGPLKLYIFWESENQQSQGYAPQQYQSQPAPQYDQQQYAPQQPAPQQYGQQRQ
;
A
#
# COMPACT_ATOMS: atom_id res chain seq x y z
N MET A 1 15.97 25.03 -5.55
CA MET A 1 16.85 23.88 -5.27
C MET A 1 17.20 23.92 -3.79
N HIS A 2 16.99 22.81 -3.07
CA HIS A 2 17.21 22.73 -1.61
C HIS A 2 18.72 22.58 -1.31
N PRO A 3 19.31 23.34 -0.37
CA PRO A 3 20.75 23.31 -0.08
C PRO A 3 21.19 22.02 0.63
N GLN A 4 20.24 21.27 1.18
CA GLN A 4 20.42 19.89 1.64
C GLN A 4 19.66 18.97 0.68
N ASN A 5 20.39 18.22 -0.13
CA ASN A 5 19.84 17.38 -1.22
C ASN A 5 19.05 16.15 -0.73
N LYS A 6 18.72 16.06 0.56
CA LYS A 6 17.99 14.93 1.13
C LYS A 6 16.68 15.41 1.78
N PRO A 7 15.56 14.72 1.54
CA PRO A 7 14.33 15.02 2.24
C PRO A 7 14.45 14.72 3.74
N LEU A 8 13.73 15.49 4.55
CA LEU A 8 13.55 15.26 5.98
C LEU A 8 12.69 14.03 6.24
N ASP A 9 11.62 13.86 5.45
CA ASP A 9 10.71 12.74 5.57
C ASP A 9 9.99 12.48 4.24
N LYS A 10 9.41 11.29 4.13
CA LYS A 10 8.53 10.89 3.03
C LYS A 10 7.22 10.38 3.61
N GLY A 11 6.15 10.51 2.87
CA GLY A 11 4.83 10.11 3.34
C GLY A 11 3.89 9.73 2.21
N ARG A 12 2.77 9.14 2.61
CA ARG A 12 1.67 8.81 1.72
C ARG A 12 0.56 9.82 1.90
N VAL A 13 0.07 10.38 0.79
CA VAL A 13 -1.11 11.24 0.78
C VAL A 13 -2.33 10.36 0.58
N ALA A 14 -3.33 10.51 1.45
CA ALA A 14 -4.53 9.70 1.40
C ALA A 14 -5.78 10.53 1.71
N CYS A 15 -6.93 10.07 1.21
CA CYS A 15 -8.24 10.55 1.62
C CYS A 15 -8.99 9.47 2.41
N ILE A 16 -10.08 9.85 3.07
CA ILE A 16 -11.02 8.88 3.63
C ILE A 16 -11.89 8.37 2.47
N ALA A 17 -11.72 7.09 2.12
CA ALA A 17 -12.50 6.45 1.08
C ALA A 17 -13.90 6.04 1.59
N GLU A 18 -13.95 5.55 2.82
CA GLU A 18 -15.20 5.15 3.48
C GLU A 18 -15.07 5.25 5.00
N LYS A 19 -16.21 5.27 5.68
CA LYS A 19 -16.31 5.10 7.12
C LYS A 19 -17.11 3.85 7.41
N TYR A 20 -16.65 3.03 8.36
CA TYR A 20 -17.32 1.80 8.74
C TYR A 20 -17.40 1.68 10.26
N GLN A 21 -18.40 0.94 10.76
CA GLN A 21 -18.51 0.65 12.19
C GLN A 21 -17.70 -0.60 12.53
N GLN A 22 -16.94 -0.54 13.61
CA GLN A 22 -16.33 -1.69 14.26
C GLN A 22 -16.77 -1.71 15.72
N GLY A 23 -17.78 -2.52 16.03
CA GLY A 23 -18.49 -2.45 17.31
C GLY A 23 -19.17 -1.10 17.48
N ASN A 24 -18.90 -0.41 18.59
CA ASN A 24 -19.45 0.91 18.90
C ASN A 24 -18.56 2.06 18.40
N THR A 25 -17.54 1.79 17.58
CA THR A 25 -16.59 2.80 17.11
C THR A 25 -16.66 2.95 15.60
N THR A 26 -16.81 4.18 15.13
CA THR A 26 -16.66 4.51 13.72
C THR A 26 -15.19 4.62 13.37
N LYS A 27 -14.76 3.87 12.35
CA LYS A 27 -13.40 3.89 11.81
C LYS A 27 -13.39 4.40 10.37
N ASN A 28 -12.26 4.96 9.97
CA ASN A 28 -12.02 5.42 8.61
C ASN A 28 -11.21 4.37 7.84
N ARG A 29 -11.58 4.10 6.59
CA ARG A 29 -10.70 3.44 5.62
C ARG A 29 -10.09 4.51 4.74
N TYR A 30 -8.77 4.46 4.57
CA TYR A 30 -8.03 5.43 3.78
C TYR A 30 -7.68 4.85 2.41
N ALA A 31 -7.74 5.68 1.37
CA ALA A 31 -7.20 5.36 0.05
C ALA A 31 -6.03 6.30 -0.26
N THR A 32 -4.90 5.73 -0.67
CA THR A 32 -3.73 6.51 -1.09
C THR A 32 -3.99 7.16 -2.44
N LEU A 33 -3.71 8.46 -2.52
CA LEU A 33 -3.84 9.28 -3.72
C LEU A 33 -2.48 9.69 -4.29
N GLY A 34 -1.42 9.59 -3.49
CA GLY A 34 -0.08 9.92 -3.94
C GLY A 34 0.93 9.97 -2.81
N ARG A 35 1.95 10.80 -2.99
CA ARG A 35 3.15 10.85 -2.17
C ARG A 35 3.41 12.27 -1.67
N ALA A 36 4.00 12.37 -0.50
CA ALA A 36 4.47 13.62 0.08
C ALA A 36 5.96 13.54 0.39
N THR A 37 6.68 14.63 0.15
CA THR A 37 8.09 14.77 0.52
C THR A 37 8.24 16.02 1.37
N LYS A 38 8.80 15.87 2.58
CA LYS A 38 9.13 16.98 3.45
C LYS A 38 10.57 17.40 3.22
N TRP A 39 10.80 18.66 2.89
CA TRP A 39 12.10 19.23 2.63
C TRP A 39 12.51 20.22 3.73
N PRO A 40 13.81 20.31 4.05
CA PRO A 40 14.29 21.32 4.98
C PRO A 40 14.13 22.72 4.36
N SER A 41 13.95 23.71 5.23
CA SER A 41 14.01 25.12 4.82
C SER A 41 15.34 25.44 4.14
N ASN A 42 15.28 26.25 3.08
CA ASN A 42 16.46 26.73 2.37
C ASN A 42 17.12 27.94 3.05
N ASN A 43 16.45 28.56 4.03
CA ASN A 43 16.89 29.76 4.73
C ASN A 43 17.04 29.49 6.23
N GLN A 44 18.06 30.08 6.87
CA GLN A 44 18.16 30.10 8.33
C GLN A 44 16.92 30.76 8.93
N GLY A 45 16.14 30.02 9.72
CA GLY A 45 14.88 30.48 10.31
C GLY A 45 13.64 30.33 9.42
N GLY A 46 13.76 29.76 8.21
CA GLY A 46 12.61 29.46 7.37
C GLY A 46 11.87 28.18 7.81
N THR A 47 10.62 28.05 7.38
CA THR A 47 9.80 26.87 7.63
C THR A 47 10.09 25.75 6.65
N ASP A 48 10.09 24.51 7.12
CA ASP A 48 10.11 23.32 6.26
C ASP A 48 9.00 23.40 5.20
N SER A 49 9.26 22.85 4.02
CA SER A 49 8.28 22.77 2.94
C SER A 49 7.79 21.34 2.72
N VAL A 50 6.52 21.19 2.36
CA VAL A 50 5.94 19.90 1.98
C VAL A 50 5.56 19.95 0.51
N GLU A 51 6.10 19.01 -0.26
CA GLU A 51 5.77 18.77 -1.65
C GLU A 51 4.81 17.58 -1.75
N ILE A 52 3.77 17.69 -2.57
CA ILE A 52 2.76 16.65 -2.77
C ILE A 52 2.66 16.33 -4.26
N GLU A 53 2.79 15.05 -4.58
CA GLU A 53 2.53 14.50 -5.92
C GLU A 53 1.30 13.59 -5.83
N LEU A 54 0.29 13.84 -6.65
CA LEU A 54 -0.93 13.05 -6.69
C LEU A 54 -0.91 12.16 -7.93
N ASP A 55 -0.92 10.85 -7.72
CA ASP A 55 -0.99 9.84 -8.77
C ASP A 55 -2.44 9.68 -9.27
N THR A 56 -3.42 10.02 -8.44
CA THR A 56 -4.85 9.93 -8.76
C THR A 56 -5.69 10.93 -7.97
N MET A 57 -6.89 11.22 -8.48
CA MET A 57 -7.88 12.10 -7.87
C MET A 57 -9.22 11.39 -7.72
N PRO A 58 -9.93 11.55 -6.59
CA PRO A 58 -11.29 11.04 -6.44
C PRO A 58 -12.22 11.65 -7.49
N ILE A 59 -12.91 10.79 -8.24
CA ILE A 59 -13.93 11.21 -9.20
C ILE A 59 -15.29 11.35 -8.51
N ASN A 60 -16.15 12.22 -9.03
CA ASN A 60 -17.52 12.45 -8.55
C ASN A 60 -17.64 12.88 -7.08
N HIS A 61 -16.56 13.40 -6.47
CA HIS A 61 -16.63 13.98 -5.14
C HIS A 61 -17.28 15.37 -5.19
N GLN A 62 -18.31 15.61 -4.39
CA GLN A 62 -18.92 16.93 -4.25
C GLN A 62 -18.46 17.59 -2.94
N GLY A 63 -17.85 18.77 -3.06
CA GLY A 63 -17.38 19.58 -1.94
C GLY A 63 -15.87 19.45 -1.68
N PRO A 64 -15.40 20.00 -0.54
CA PRO A 64 -13.97 20.01 -0.23
C PRO A 64 -13.40 18.59 -0.09
N LEU A 65 -12.22 18.36 -0.67
CA LEU A 65 -11.47 17.14 -0.47
C LEU A 65 -10.50 17.32 0.71
N LYS A 66 -10.62 16.46 1.71
CA LYS A 66 -9.67 16.42 2.84
C LYS A 66 -8.61 15.35 2.58
N LEU A 67 -7.36 15.77 2.67
CA LEU A 67 -6.19 14.92 2.50
C LEU A 67 -5.43 14.78 3.83
N TYR A 68 -4.85 13.61 4.05
CA TYR A 68 -4.02 13.27 5.18
C TYR A 68 -2.65 12.83 4.66
N ILE A 69 -1.59 13.23 5.36
CA ILE A 69 -0.24 12.73 5.09
C ILE A 69 0.13 11.79 6.22
N PHE A 70 0.46 10.56 5.88
CA PHE A 70 1.02 9.58 6.81
C PHE A 70 2.51 9.50 6.58
N TRP A 71 3.30 9.99 7.54
CA TRP A 71 4.74 10.06 7.43
C TRP A 71 5.38 8.69 7.70
N GLU A 72 6.48 8.38 7.01
CA GLU A 72 7.19 7.11 7.19
C GLU A 72 7.89 7.04 8.55
N SER A 73 8.35 8.18 9.07
CA SER A 73 8.95 8.26 10.41
C SER A 73 7.99 7.81 11.53
N GLU A 74 6.69 8.09 11.40
CA GLU A 74 5.66 7.66 12.37
C GLU A 74 5.44 6.14 12.36
N ASN A 75 5.65 5.50 11.19
CA ASN A 75 5.46 4.06 11.02
C ASN A 75 6.60 3.24 11.64
N GLN A 76 7.80 3.81 11.76
CA GLN A 76 8.93 3.16 12.42
C GLN A 76 8.72 3.02 13.94
N GLN A 77 7.88 3.87 14.54
CA GLN A 77 7.54 3.80 15.97
C GLN A 77 6.45 2.77 16.29
N SER A 78 5.73 2.28 15.27
CA SER A 78 4.57 1.37 15.43
C SER A 78 4.83 -0.06 14.91
N GLN A 79 6.09 -0.48 14.73
CA GLN A 79 6.43 -1.90 14.51
C GLN A 79 6.23 -2.73 15.79
N GLY A 80 4.97 -2.88 16.19
CA GLY A 80 4.45 -3.87 17.12
C GLY A 80 3.21 -4.59 16.59
N TYR A 81 2.68 -4.20 15.41
CA TYR A 81 1.57 -4.91 14.76
C TYR A 81 1.90 -5.15 13.29
N ALA A 82 2.54 -6.29 13.04
CA ALA A 82 2.72 -6.84 11.69
C ALA A 82 1.35 -7.11 11.04
N PRO A 83 1.20 -6.93 9.72
CA PRO A 83 0.03 -7.41 8.99
C PRO A 83 -0.07 -8.93 9.14
N GLN A 84 -1.27 -9.44 9.46
CA GLN A 84 -1.55 -10.87 9.47
C GLN A 84 -1.17 -11.45 8.10
N GLN A 85 -0.04 -12.14 8.06
CA GLN A 85 0.24 -13.12 7.03
C GLN A 85 -0.89 -14.15 7.08
N TYR A 86 -1.52 -14.40 5.93
CA TYR A 86 -2.35 -15.59 5.74
C TYR A 86 -1.46 -16.81 5.99
N GLN A 87 -1.56 -17.34 7.21
CA GLN A 87 -0.98 -18.60 7.61
C GLN A 87 -1.77 -19.69 6.90
N SER A 88 -1.16 -20.24 5.85
CA SER A 88 -1.61 -21.45 5.16
C SER A 88 -1.82 -22.56 6.19
N GLN A 89 -3.08 -22.91 6.42
CA GLN A 89 -3.52 -24.06 7.22
C GLN A 89 -3.05 -25.35 6.54
N PRO A 90 -2.37 -26.27 7.25
CA PRO A 90 -2.16 -27.62 6.76
C PRO A 90 -3.51 -28.39 6.79
N ALA A 91 -3.91 -28.91 5.64
CA ALA A 91 -5.08 -29.78 5.54
C ALA A 91 -4.80 -31.13 6.22
N PRO A 92 -5.77 -31.72 6.95
CA PRO A 92 -5.62 -33.02 7.58
C PRO A 92 -5.51 -34.14 6.54
N GLN A 93 -4.50 -34.99 6.77
CA GLN A 93 -4.18 -36.20 6.03
C GLN A 93 -5.21 -37.28 6.36
N TYR A 94 -6.01 -37.67 5.38
CA TYR A 94 -6.87 -38.86 5.44
C TYR A 94 -6.30 -39.93 4.50
N ASP A 95 -6.09 -41.10 5.10
CA ASP A 95 -5.69 -42.37 4.52
C ASP A 95 -6.75 -42.86 3.52
N GLN A 96 -6.43 -43.02 2.22
CA GLN A 96 -7.13 -43.96 1.34
C GLN A 96 -6.24 -44.46 0.20
N GLN A 97 -6.18 -45.78 0.13
CA GLN A 97 -5.63 -46.59 -0.96
C GLN A 97 -6.43 -46.43 -2.26
N GLN A 98 -5.77 -46.84 -3.35
CA GLN A 98 -6.33 -47.40 -4.60
C GLN A 98 -6.54 -46.49 -5.84
N TYR A 99 -5.85 -46.94 -6.91
CA TYR A 99 -6.07 -46.79 -8.36
C TYR A 99 -5.79 -45.44 -9.07
N ALA A 100 -4.80 -45.48 -9.97
CA ALA A 100 -4.54 -44.53 -11.05
C ALA A 100 -5.67 -44.57 -12.11
N PRO A 101 -5.90 -43.52 -12.94
CA PRO A 101 -5.04 -43.26 -14.10
C PRO A 101 -4.86 -41.79 -14.57
N GLN A 102 -3.73 -41.57 -15.25
CA GLN A 102 -3.44 -40.66 -16.37
C GLN A 102 -3.50 -39.12 -16.23
N GLN A 103 -2.32 -38.51 -16.46
CA GLN A 103 -2.11 -37.10 -16.78
C GLN A 103 -2.34 -36.83 -18.28
N PRO A 104 -2.93 -35.69 -18.67
CA PRO A 104 -2.72 -35.10 -19.98
C PRO A 104 -1.48 -34.18 -19.97
N ALA A 105 -0.53 -34.44 -20.87
CA ALA A 105 0.64 -33.62 -21.13
C ALA A 105 0.28 -32.29 -21.84
N PRO A 106 1.04 -31.20 -21.64
CA PRO A 106 0.86 -29.96 -22.39
C PRO A 106 1.31 -30.09 -23.85
N GLN A 107 0.43 -29.71 -24.78
CA GLN A 107 0.70 -29.61 -26.22
C GLN A 107 1.66 -28.45 -26.51
N GLN A 108 2.87 -28.74 -26.97
CA GLN A 108 3.78 -27.75 -27.58
C GLN A 108 3.57 -27.72 -29.09
N TYR A 109 3.01 -26.61 -29.57
CA TYR A 109 2.89 -26.29 -31.00
C TYR A 109 4.26 -25.81 -31.52
N GLY A 110 4.66 -26.35 -32.67
CA GLY A 110 6.05 -26.40 -33.11
C GLY A 110 6.68 -25.10 -33.61
N GLN A 111 7.93 -25.22 -34.06
CA GLN A 111 8.43 -24.58 -35.28
C GLN A 111 9.74 -25.23 -35.73
N GLN A 112 9.72 -25.49 -37.03
CA GLN A 112 10.58 -26.27 -37.89
C GLN A 112 11.72 -25.37 -38.41
N ARG A 113 12.98 -25.80 -38.30
CA ARG A 113 14.07 -25.26 -39.15
C ARG A 113 15.13 -26.31 -39.47
N GLN A 114 15.07 -26.72 -40.74
CA GLN A 114 16.14 -27.05 -41.71
C GLN A 114 17.13 -28.16 -41.36
#